data_AF-A0A022M799-F1
#
_entry.id   AF-A0A022M799-F1
#
_cell.length_a   1.000
_cell.length_b   1.000
_cell.length_c   1.000
_cell.angle_alpha   90.00
_cell.angle_beta   90.00
_cell.angle_gamma   90.00
#
_symmetry.space_group_name_H-M   'P 1'
#
loop_
_entity.id
_entity.type
_entity.pdbx_description
1 polymer ?
#
loop_
_entity_poly.entity_id
_entity_poly.type
_entity_poly.pdbx_seq_one_letter_code
_entity_poly.pdbx_strand_id
1 'polypeptide(L)' 'MPGVHYTVIATKYDEVATPWRTQYLSGSDVRNVLLQDLCPLDLSEHVAIGTVDRIAFHEVANALDPAHATATTCASVFS' A
#
# COMPACT_ATOMS: atom_id res chain seq x y z
N MET A 1 11.57 -7.40 14.58
CA MET A 1 11.60 -8.86 14.84
C MET A 1 12.33 -9.51 13.69
N PRO A 2 13.36 -10.32 13.93
CA PRO A 2 14.06 -10.99 12.83
C PRO A 2 13.13 -12.00 12.15
N GLY A 3 13.13 -12.03 10.81
CA GLY A 3 12.48 -13.07 10.00
C GLY A 3 11.08 -12.76 9.45
N VAL A 4 10.51 -11.58 9.71
CA VAL A 4 9.24 -11.14 9.11
C VAL A 4 9.47 -9.91 8.24
N HIS A 5 9.03 -9.95 7.00
CA HIS A 5 8.99 -8.80 6.10
C HIS A 5 7.66 -8.07 6.27
N TYR A 6 7.71 -6.79 6.60
CA TYR A 6 6.52 -5.96 6.81
C TYR A 6 6.31 -5.05 5.60
N THR A 7 5.09 -5.03 5.07
CA THR A 7 4.66 -4.01 4.10
C THR A 7 3.51 -3.22 4.68
N VAL A 8 3.62 -1.89 4.64
CA VAL A 8 2.54 -0.96 5.00
C VAL A 8 2.17 -0.19 3.74
N ILE A 9 0.89 -0.19 3.39
CA ILE A 9 0.34 0.62 2.29
C ILE A 9 -0.60 1.63 2.94
N ALA A 10 -0.28 2.92 2.81
CA ALA A 10 -1.08 4.00 3.38
C ALA A 10 -1.54 4.96 2.28
N THR A 11 -2.65 5.65 2.52
CA THR A 11 -3.15 6.73 1.66
C THR A 11 -2.95 8.07 2.36
N LYS A 12 -2.54 9.12 1.63
CA LYS A 12 -2.46 10.47 2.19
C LYS A 12 -3.83 11.08 2.49
N TYR A 13 -4.90 10.46 1.98
CA TYR A 13 -6.29 10.87 2.15
C TYR A 13 -6.98 10.18 3.33
N ASP A 14 -6.24 9.39 4.13
CA ASP A 14 -6.78 8.75 5.32
C ASP A 14 -7.30 9.82 6.31
N GLU A 15 -8.59 9.74 6.60
CA GLU A 15 -9.34 10.64 7.47
C GLU A 15 -9.54 10.07 8.88
N VAL A 16 -9.20 8.79 9.10
CA VAL A 16 -9.43 8.07 10.37
C VAL A 16 -8.13 8.02 11.19
N ALA A 17 -7.05 7.53 10.60
CA ALA A 17 -5.75 7.36 11.24
C ALA A 17 -4.81 8.50 10.84
N THR A 18 -4.99 9.68 11.45
CA THR A 18 -4.25 10.90 11.13
C THR A 18 -3.21 11.29 12.21
N PRO A 19 -2.08 11.91 11.83
CA PRO A 19 -1.58 12.09 10.47
C PRO A 19 -1.20 10.74 9.82
N TRP A 20 -1.54 10.52 8.55
CA TRP A 20 -1.40 9.21 7.88
C TRP A 20 -0.01 8.54 8.01
N ARG A 21 1.06 9.32 8.18
CA ARG A 21 2.43 8.80 8.39
C ARG A 21 2.62 8.03 9.69
N THR A 22 1.73 8.19 10.67
CA THR A 22 1.79 7.43 11.94
C THR A 22 1.54 5.94 11.73
N GLN A 23 0.98 5.55 10.58
CA GLN A 23 0.73 4.16 10.20
C GLN A 23 2.01 3.42 9.79
N TYR A 24 3.04 4.14 9.37
CA TYR A 24 4.30 3.55 8.93
C TYR A 24 5.07 2.90 10.08
N LEU A 25 5.73 1.79 9.75
CA LEU A 25 6.62 1.09 10.67
C LEU A 25 8.08 1.53 10.46
N SER A 26 8.93 1.26 11.45
CA SER A 26 10.38 1.43 11.35
C SER A 26 11.10 0.12 11.65
N GLY A 27 12.17 -0.17 10.90
CA GLY A 27 12.94 -1.41 11.02
C GLY A 27 13.69 -1.77 9.73
N SER A 28 14.58 -2.76 9.80
CA SER A 28 15.40 -3.22 8.68
C SER A 28 14.60 -3.90 7.56
N ASP A 29 13.51 -4.58 7.92
CA ASP A 29 12.69 -5.39 7.01
C ASP A 29 11.29 -4.79 6.80
N VAL A 30 11.22 -3.45 6.77
CA VAL A 30 9.97 -2.70 6.57
C VAL A 30 9.97 -2.01 5.21
N ARG A 31 8.86 -2.19 4.48
CA ARG A 31 8.54 -1.45 3.26
C ARG A 31 7.28 -0.62 3.46
N ASN A 32 7.44 0.69 3.56
CA ASN A 32 6.32 1.63 3.65
C ASN A 32 6.03 2.19 2.25
N VAL A 33 4.78 2.15 1.83
CA VAL A 33 4.31 2.56 0.51
C VAL A 33 3.20 3.57 0.66
N LEU A 34 3.33 4.70 -0.06
CA LEU A 34 2.24 5.64 -0.23
C LEU A 34 1.48 5.26 -1.50
N LEU A 35 0.18 5.01 -1.39
CA LEU A 35 -0.69 4.67 -2.51
C LEU A 35 -0.56 5.66 -3.67
N GLN A 36 -0.45 6.95 -3.35
CA GLN A 36 -0.31 8.00 -4.36
C GLN A 36 1.06 8.05 -5.05
N ASP A 37 2.08 7.35 -4.55
CA ASP A 37 3.34 7.16 -5.29
C ASP A 37 3.18 6.09 -6.39
N LEU A 38 2.25 5.13 -6.21
CA LEU A 38 1.90 4.11 -7.20
C LEU A 38 0.93 4.67 -8.25
N CYS A 39 -0.09 5.39 -7.79
CA CYS A 39 -1.05 6.07 -8.65
C CYS A 39 -1.47 7.42 -8.05
N PRO A 40 -0.96 8.55 -8.58
CA PRO A 40 -1.31 9.88 -8.08
C PRO A 40 -2.79 10.25 -8.20
N LEU A 41 -3.54 9.54 -9.06
CA LEU A 41 -4.97 9.73 -9.27
C LEU A 41 -5.84 8.88 -8.34
N ASP A 42 -5.23 8.01 -7.53
CA ASP A 42 -5.96 7.22 -6.55
C ASP A 42 -6.28 8.08 -5.31
N LEU A 43 -7.57 8.31 -5.10
CA LEU A 43 -8.12 9.13 -4.02
C LEU A 43 -8.76 8.29 -2.92
N SER A 44 -8.49 6.98 -2.88
CA SER A 44 -9.05 6.08 -1.87
C SER A 44 -8.75 6.60 -0.46
N GLU A 45 -9.79 6.62 0.35
CA GLU A 45 -9.77 6.96 1.77
C GLU A 45 -9.59 5.70 2.64
N HIS A 46 -9.66 5.84 3.97
CA HIS A 46 -9.36 4.77 4.92
C HIS A 46 -10.11 3.43 4.67
N VAL A 47 -11.39 3.50 4.33
CA VAL A 47 -12.23 2.33 4.07
C VAL A 47 -12.00 1.82 2.65
N ALA A 48 -11.99 2.70 1.65
CA ALA A 48 -11.85 2.33 0.24
C ALA A 48 -10.54 1.57 -0.04
N ILE A 49 -9.41 2.02 0.52
CA ILE A 49 -8.09 1.39 0.34
C ILE A 49 -8.08 -0.07 0.77
N GLY A 50 -8.87 -0.44 1.78
CA GLY A 50 -8.93 -1.79 2.33
C GLY A 50 -10.06 -2.67 1.79
N THR A 51 -11.00 -2.11 1.03
CA THR A 51 -12.25 -2.83 0.68
C THR A 51 -12.50 -2.96 -0.81
N VAL A 52 -12.06 -2.00 -1.62
CA VAL A 52 -12.37 -1.97 -3.07
C VAL A 52 -11.20 -1.55 -3.96
N ASP A 53 -10.13 -1.01 -3.39
CA ASP A 53 -8.99 -0.50 -4.13
C ASP A 53 -8.10 -1.62 -4.70
N ARG A 54 -8.24 -1.87 -6.00
CA ARG A 54 -7.44 -2.87 -6.72
C ARG A 54 -5.98 -2.48 -6.91
N ILE A 55 -5.63 -1.19 -6.84
CA ILE A 55 -4.25 -0.73 -6.88
C ILE A 55 -3.57 -1.14 -5.57
N ALA A 56 -4.21 -0.89 -4.43
CA ALA A 56 -3.75 -1.40 -3.14
C ALA A 56 -3.69 -2.94 -3.11
N PHE A 57 -4.68 -3.65 -3.66
CA PHE A 57 -4.67 -5.12 -3.68
C PHE A 57 -3.57 -5.71 -4.57
N HIS A 58 -3.28 -5.09 -5.71
CA HIS A 58 -2.14 -5.49 -6.55
C HIS A 58 -0.82 -5.32 -5.78
N GLU A 59 -0.69 -4.26 -5.00
CA GLU A 59 0.49 -4.04 -4.15
C GLU A 59 0.59 -5.03 -2.98
N VAL A 60 -0.54 -5.47 -2.42
CA VAL A 60 -0.59 -6.58 -1.47
C VAL A 60 -0.12 -7.88 -2.14
N ALA A 61 -0.57 -8.17 -3.37
CA ALA A 61 -0.15 -9.36 -4.11
C ALA A 61 1.37 -9.38 -4.35
N ASN A 62 1.96 -8.24 -4.71
CA ASN A 62 3.42 -8.09 -4.83
C ASN A 62 4.16 -8.41 -3.52
N ALA A 63 3.60 -8.02 -2.38
CA ALA A 63 4.20 -8.31 -1.07
C ALA A 63 4.08 -9.79 -0.66
N LEU A 64 3.00 -10.47 -1.11
CA LEU A 64 2.75 -11.89 -0.82
C LEU A 64 3.55 -12.84 -1.73
N ASP A 65 3.81 -12.45 -2.98
CA ASP A 65 4.63 -13.20 -3.94
C ASP A 65 5.70 -12.31 -4.60
N PRO A 66 6.76 -11.96 -3.86
CA PRO A 66 7.81 -11.05 -4.35
C PRO A 66 8.60 -11.62 -5.54
N ALA A 67 8.58 -12.94 -5.77
CA ALA A 67 9.28 -13.56 -6.89
C ALA A 67 8.62 -13.24 -8.25
N HIS A 68 7.33 -12.92 -8.26
CA HIS A 68 6.55 -12.59 -9.47
C HIS A 68 5.97 -11.17 -9.43
N ALA A 69 6.43 -10.33 -8.51
CA ALA A 69 5.94 -8.97 -8.35
C ALA A 69 6.14 -8.13 -9.63
N THR A 70 5.15 -7.31 -9.96
CA THR A 70 5.21 -6.35 -11.07
C THR A 70 4.90 -4.94 -10.58
N ALA A 71 5.30 -3.92 -11.34
CA ALA A 71 5.07 -2.54 -10.91
C ALA A 71 3.57 -2.24 -10.78
N THR A 72 3.13 -1.89 -9.58
CA THR A 72 1.77 -1.36 -9.36
C THR A 72 1.69 0.04 -9.94
N THR A 73 0.65 0.29 -10.74
CA THR A 73 0.40 1.59 -11.38
C THR A 73 -1.09 1.89 -11.37
N CYS A 74 -1.50 3.06 -11.89
CA CYS A 74 -2.93 3.35 -12.09
C CYS A 74 -3.67 2.31 -12.96
N ALA A 75 -2.96 1.58 -13.84
CA ALA A 75 -3.57 0.53 -14.66
C ALA A 75 -4.00 -0.70 -13.83
N SER A 76 -3.45 -0.88 -12.64
CA SER A 76 -3.77 -2.00 -11.73
C SER A 76 -5.22 -1.97 -11.23
N VAL A 77 -5.99 -0.91 -11.51
CA VAL A 77 -7.45 -0.89 -11.28
C VAL A 77 -8.20 -1.95 -12.12
N PHE A 78 -7.60 -2.46 -13.20
CA PHE A 78 -8.21 -3.46 -14.08
C PHE A 78 -7.70 -4.89 -13.85
N SER A 79 -6.67 -5.07 -13.03
CA SER A 79 -6.12 -6.39 -12.66
C SER A 79 -6.86 -7.04 -11.49
#